data_AF-A0A060Y3J1-F1
#
_entry.id   AF-A0A060Y3J1-F1
#
_cell.length_a   1.000
_cell.length_b   1.000
_cell.length_c   1.000
_cell.angle_alpha   90.00
_cell.angle_beta   90.00
_cell.angle_gamma   90.00
#
_symmetry.space_group_name_H-M   'P 1'
#
loop_
_entity.id
_entity.type
_entity.pdbx_description
1 polymer ?
#
loop_
_entity_poly.entity_id
_entity_poly.type
_entity_poly.pdbx_seq_one_letter_code
_entity_poly.pdbx_strand_id
1 'polypeptide(L)'
;MSSFELMSSKDLAYQMTLYDWELFSCVHEHELLYHTFGRQSFRRTTANLDLFLRRFNQVQLWVVTEVCLCGQLSKRVQLLKKFIKIAAHCREFKNLNSFFAIIMGMSNPAVSRLTQTWEKLPSKFKKFYAEFESMMDPSRNHRAYRLTVTKIEPPIIPFMPLLLKDMTFSHEGNKTFIDNMVNFEKMRVIANTIRAVRQCRSQPFSKSQILPSGPFS
;
A
#
# COMPACT_ATOMS: atom_id res chain seq x y z
N MET A 1 14.17 15.19 18.78
CA MET A 1 13.24 14.04 18.84
C MET A 1 12.18 14.31 17.81
N SER A 2 11.94 13.39 16.87
CA SER A 2 10.84 13.57 15.94
C SER A 2 9.52 13.42 16.71
N SER A 3 8.57 14.32 16.48
CA SER A 3 7.34 14.45 17.27
C SER A 3 6.50 13.16 17.32
N PHE A 4 6.63 12.28 16.32
CA PHE A 4 5.84 11.06 16.22
C PHE A 4 6.34 9.92 17.12
N GLU A 5 7.57 9.99 17.64
CA GLU A 5 8.09 8.99 18.60
C GLU A 5 7.19 8.86 19.83
N LEU A 6 6.63 9.99 20.29
CA LEU A 6 5.74 10.09 21.45
C LEU A 6 4.31 9.61 21.19
N MET A 7 3.90 9.51 19.93
CA MET A 7 2.55 9.07 19.56
C MET A 7 2.44 7.54 19.58
N SER A 8 1.28 6.98 19.92
CA SER A 8 1.11 5.51 19.89
C SER A 8 1.21 4.99 18.45
N SER A 9 1.71 3.76 18.27
CA SER A 9 1.81 3.15 16.93
C SER A 9 0.43 2.92 16.30
N LYS A 10 -0.57 2.64 17.13
CA LYS A 10 -1.95 2.43 16.72
C LYS A 10 -2.60 3.73 16.26
N ASP A 11 -2.42 4.82 17.00
CA ASP A 11 -2.98 6.13 16.62
C ASP A 11 -2.36 6.63 15.31
N LEU A 12 -1.05 6.47 15.14
CA LEU A 12 -0.39 6.81 13.87
C LEU A 12 -0.96 6.00 12.71
N ALA A 13 -1.04 4.68 12.83
CA ALA A 13 -1.61 3.83 11.77
C ALA A 13 -3.08 4.15 11.49
N TYR A 14 -3.85 4.50 12.52
CA TYR A 14 -5.27 4.85 12.39
C TYR A 14 -5.44 6.19 11.66
N GLN A 15 -4.70 7.23 12.06
CA GLN A 15 -4.72 8.53 11.38
C GLN A 15 -4.20 8.45 9.94
N MET A 16 -3.14 7.66 9.70
CA MET A 16 -2.69 7.36 8.35
C MET A 16 -3.80 6.71 7.51
N THR A 17 -4.49 5.71 8.07
CA THR A 17 -5.56 5.00 7.36
C THR A 17 -6.77 5.89 7.09
N LEU A 18 -7.16 6.78 8.02
CA LEU A 18 -8.20 7.78 7.77
C LEU A 18 -7.86 8.66 6.58
N TYR A 19 -6.67 9.26 6.59
CA TYR A 19 -6.23 10.15 5.51
C TYR A 19 -6.08 9.41 4.18
N ASP A 20 -5.52 8.20 4.20
CA ASP A 20 -5.40 7.38 2.99
C ASP A 20 -6.78 6.99 2.45
N TRP A 21 -7.78 6.77 3.31
CA TRP A 21 -9.15 6.47 2.92
C TRP A 21 -9.83 7.67 2.24
N GLU A 22 -9.61 8.89 2.75
CA GLU A 22 -10.08 10.13 2.12
C GLU A 22 -9.52 10.26 0.70
N LEU A 23 -8.19 10.14 0.56
CA LEU A 23 -7.52 10.19 -0.75
C LEU A 23 -8.03 9.11 -1.70
N PHE A 24 -8.16 7.86 -1.21
CA PHE A 24 -8.65 6.74 -2.01
C PHE A 24 -10.11 6.95 -2.45
N SER A 25 -10.94 7.50 -1.58
CA SER A 25 -12.36 7.78 -1.86
C SER A 25 -12.54 8.89 -2.90
N CYS A 26 -11.61 9.85 -2.98
CA CYS A 26 -11.60 10.88 -4.02
C CYS A 26 -11.30 10.33 -5.43
N VAL A 27 -10.65 9.16 -5.55
CA VAL A 27 -10.28 8.59 -6.85
C VAL A 27 -11.52 8.09 -7.59
N HIS A 28 -11.96 8.82 -8.62
CA HIS A 28 -13.05 8.36 -9.46
C HIS A 28 -12.60 7.17 -10.32
N GLU A 29 -13.48 6.21 -10.58
CA GLU A 29 -13.16 5.00 -11.36
C GLU A 29 -12.69 5.32 -12.79
N HIS A 30 -13.25 6.37 -13.40
CA HIS A 30 -12.80 6.85 -14.70
C HIS A 30 -11.35 7.35 -14.69
N GLU A 31 -10.81 7.83 -13.56
CA GLU A 31 -9.40 8.23 -13.50
C GLU A 31 -8.47 7.04 -13.73
N LEU A 32 -8.88 5.84 -13.30
CA LEU A 32 -8.16 4.60 -13.59
C LEU A 32 -8.12 4.32 -15.11
N LEU A 33 -9.24 4.53 -15.80
CA LEU A 33 -9.30 4.40 -17.26
C LEU A 33 -8.44 5.43 -17.97
N TYR A 34 -8.56 6.71 -17.62
CA TYR A 34 -7.80 7.77 -18.25
C TYR A 34 -6.29 7.61 -18.01
N HIS A 35 -5.91 7.12 -16.83
CA HIS A 35 -4.54 6.80 -16.52
C HIS A 35 -4.00 5.66 -17.39
N THR A 36 -4.76 4.56 -17.52
CA THR A 36 -4.33 3.37 -18.27
C THR A 36 -4.32 3.58 -19.78
N PHE A 37 -5.31 4.28 -20.35
CA PHE A 37 -5.46 4.48 -21.80
C PHE A 37 -4.82 5.79 -22.31
N GLY A 38 -4.17 6.54 -21.42
CA GLY A 38 -3.49 7.80 -21.73
C GLY A 38 -4.40 9.03 -21.58
N ARG A 39 -4.00 9.95 -20.69
CA ARG A 39 -4.77 11.15 -20.33
C ARG A 39 -5.04 12.07 -21.51
N GLN A 40 -4.07 12.17 -22.42
CA GLN A 40 -4.14 13.03 -23.61
C GLN A 40 -5.30 12.64 -24.53
N SER A 41 -5.58 11.33 -24.64
CA SER A 41 -6.68 10.78 -25.43
C SER A 41 -8.06 11.23 -24.96
N PHE A 42 -8.20 11.56 -23.67
CA PHE A 42 -9.48 11.95 -23.06
C PHE A 42 -9.58 13.44 -22.74
N ARG A 43 -8.45 14.17 -22.69
CA ARG A 43 -8.37 15.56 -22.18
C ARG A 43 -9.00 15.70 -20.79
N ARG A 44 -8.82 14.68 -19.94
CA ARG A 44 -9.34 14.63 -18.55
C ARG A 44 -8.20 14.53 -17.55
N THR A 45 -8.46 15.00 -16.32
CA THR A 45 -7.54 14.92 -15.20
C THR A 45 -7.57 13.54 -14.53
N THR A 46 -6.48 13.17 -13.88
CA THR A 46 -6.36 12.02 -12.96
C THR A 46 -5.75 12.47 -11.63
N ALA A 47 -5.99 13.72 -11.24
CA ALA A 47 -5.32 14.35 -10.12
C ALA A 47 -5.53 13.60 -8.78
N ASN A 48 -6.73 13.05 -8.54
CA ASN A 48 -6.97 12.32 -7.28
C ASN A 48 -6.19 11.02 -7.27
N LEU A 49 -6.18 10.29 -8.40
CA LEU A 49 -5.35 9.10 -8.55
C LEU A 49 -3.86 9.44 -8.34
N ASP A 50 -3.36 10.52 -8.96
CA ASP A 50 -1.95 10.93 -8.85
C ASP A 50 -1.55 11.25 -7.41
N LEU A 51 -2.41 11.97 -6.68
CA LEU A 51 -2.17 12.29 -5.28
C LEU A 51 -2.14 11.03 -4.43
N PHE A 52 -3.06 10.09 -4.67
CA PHE A 52 -3.10 8.82 -3.95
C PHE A 52 -1.91 7.91 -4.26
N LEU A 53 -1.42 7.88 -5.51
CA LEU A 53 -0.19 7.17 -5.85
C LEU A 53 1.05 7.83 -5.26
N ARG A 54 1.11 9.17 -5.27
CA ARG A 54 2.20 9.93 -4.63
C ARG A 54 2.24 9.65 -3.13
N ARG A 55 1.09 9.46 -2.48
CA ARG A 55 1.00 9.11 -1.05
C ARG A 55 1.78 7.84 -0.72
N PHE A 56 1.74 6.81 -1.56
CA PHE A 56 2.54 5.59 -1.38
C PHE A 56 4.05 5.91 -1.27
N ASN A 57 4.57 6.66 -2.24
CA ASN A 57 5.98 7.06 -2.27
C ASN A 57 6.33 7.98 -1.10
N GLN A 58 5.41 8.86 -0.69
CA GLN A 58 5.61 9.74 0.46
C GLN A 58 5.78 8.92 1.75
N VAL A 59 4.92 7.93 2.00
CA VAL A 59 5.02 7.06 3.19
C VAL A 59 6.29 6.22 3.12
N GLN A 60 6.62 5.66 1.96
CA GLN A 60 7.84 4.86 1.77
C GLN A 60 9.10 5.69 2.08
N LEU A 61 9.21 6.88 1.50
CA LEU A 61 10.37 7.75 1.71
C LEU A 61 10.41 8.36 3.11
N TRP A 62 9.25 8.60 3.75
CA TRP A 62 9.20 9.02 5.14
C TRP A 62 9.91 8.02 6.07
N VAL A 63 9.67 6.71 5.90
CA VAL A 63 10.39 5.68 6.66
C VAL A 63 11.90 5.80 6.45
N VAL A 64 12.34 5.91 5.20
CA VAL A 64 13.77 6.04 4.86
C VAL A 64 14.37 7.29 5.50
N THR A 65 13.70 8.44 5.37
CA THR A 65 14.15 9.72 5.91
C THR A 65 14.31 9.67 7.42
N GLU A 66 13.30 9.21 8.18
CA GLU A 66 13.38 9.16 9.64
C GLU A 66 14.49 8.23 10.13
N VAL A 67 14.66 7.07 9.48
CA VAL A 67 15.72 6.12 9.85
C VAL A 67 17.11 6.68 9.52
N CYS A 68 17.29 7.28 8.34
CA CYS A 68 18.58 7.80 7.90
C CYS A 68 19.01 9.06 8.66
N LEU A 69 18.07 9.90 9.09
CA LEU A 69 18.37 11.09 9.90
C LEU A 69 18.57 10.77 11.40
N CYS A 70 18.22 9.56 11.85
CA CYS A 70 18.43 9.15 13.23
C CYS A 70 19.88 8.73 13.51
N GLY A 71 20.72 9.67 13.96
CA GLY A 71 22.13 9.42 14.26
C GLY A 71 22.37 8.41 15.39
N GLN A 72 21.53 8.42 16.44
CA GLN A 72 21.71 7.56 17.62
C GLN A 72 21.24 6.11 17.34
N LEU A 73 22.15 5.13 17.47
CA LEU A 73 21.87 3.72 17.18
C LEU A 73 20.71 3.15 18.00
N SER A 74 20.68 3.40 19.31
CA SER A 74 19.61 2.89 20.20
C SER A 74 18.22 3.39 19.78
N LYS A 75 18.10 4.68 19.45
CA LYS A 75 16.86 5.26 18.94
C LYS A 75 16.48 4.73 17.57
N ARG A 76 17.47 4.52 16.68
CA ARG A 76 17.21 3.96 15.35
C ARG A 76 16.66 2.53 15.41
N VAL A 77 17.11 1.72 16.36
CA VAL A 77 16.51 0.40 16.64
C VAL A 77 15.05 0.54 17.11
N GLN A 78 14.75 1.53 17.96
CA GLN A 78 13.38 1.83 18.39
C GLN A 78 12.51 2.31 17.22
N LEU A 79 13.05 3.09 16.28
CA LEU A 79 12.33 3.49 15.06
C LEU A 79 11.97 2.30 14.18
N LEU A 80 12.91 1.36 13.92
CA LEU A 80 12.59 0.14 13.16
C LEU A 80 11.47 -0.66 13.83
N LYS A 81 11.56 -0.84 15.16
CA LYS A 81 10.50 -1.49 15.95
C LYS A 81 9.16 -0.76 15.82
N LYS A 82 9.16 0.57 15.85
CA LYS A 82 7.95 1.40 15.73
C LYS A 82 7.33 1.29 14.34
N PHE A 83 8.13 1.33 13.27
CA PHE A 83 7.62 1.15 11.90
C PHE A 83 7.01 -0.23 11.67
N ILE A 84 7.61 -1.30 12.21
CA ILE A 84 7.03 -2.65 12.16
C ILE A 84 5.67 -2.68 12.86
N LYS A 85 5.54 -2.02 14.03
CA LYS A 85 4.24 -1.91 14.73
C LYS A 85 3.20 -1.11 13.94
N ILE A 86 3.59 0.02 13.35
CA ILE A 86 2.68 0.84 12.53
C ILE A 86 2.22 0.01 11.32
N ALA A 87 3.12 -0.69 10.63
CA ALA A 87 2.78 -1.56 9.52
C ALA A 87 1.78 -2.66 9.94
N ALA A 88 2.03 -3.31 11.08
CA ALA A 88 1.12 -4.31 11.62
C ALA A 88 -0.30 -3.74 11.83
N HIS A 89 -0.43 -2.56 12.44
CA HIS A 89 -1.72 -1.90 12.63
C HIS A 89 -2.36 -1.44 11.31
N CYS A 90 -1.58 -0.95 10.33
CA CYS A 90 -2.12 -0.65 8.99
C CYS A 90 -2.74 -1.91 8.35
N ARG A 91 -2.08 -3.07 8.50
CA ARG A 91 -2.62 -4.35 8.04
C ARG A 91 -3.88 -4.76 8.80
N GLU A 92 -3.92 -4.57 10.13
CA GLU A 92 -5.13 -4.80 10.95
C GLU A 92 -6.31 -3.92 10.48
N PHE A 93 -6.04 -2.67 10.10
CA PHE A 93 -7.04 -1.75 9.52
C PHE A 93 -7.33 -2.01 8.04
N LYS A 94 -6.81 -3.12 7.47
CA LYS A 94 -6.98 -3.49 6.05
C LYS A 94 -6.45 -2.42 5.08
N ASN A 95 -5.54 -1.56 5.55
CA ASN A 95 -4.78 -0.61 4.75
C ASN A 95 -3.50 -1.26 4.24
N LEU A 96 -3.65 -2.07 3.19
CA LEU A 96 -2.54 -2.81 2.60
C LEU A 96 -1.59 -1.88 1.83
N ASN A 97 -2.09 -0.75 1.32
CA ASN A 97 -1.26 0.23 0.61
C ASN A 97 -0.16 0.81 1.50
N SER A 98 -0.54 1.39 2.66
CA SER A 98 0.45 1.96 3.58
C SER A 98 1.24 0.91 4.35
N PHE A 99 0.67 -0.28 4.58
CA PHE A 99 1.44 -1.44 5.05
C PHE A 99 2.63 -1.70 4.12
N PHE A 100 2.39 -1.92 2.81
CA PHE A 100 3.48 -2.18 1.86
C PHE A 100 4.42 -1.00 1.69
N ALA A 101 3.92 0.24 1.70
CA ALA A 101 4.78 1.42 1.64
C ALA A 101 5.81 1.45 2.77
N ILE A 102 5.39 1.11 4.00
CA ILE A 102 6.29 1.05 5.16
C ILE A 102 7.33 -0.07 4.99
N ILE A 103 6.89 -1.28 4.63
CA ILE A 103 7.81 -2.42 4.47
C ILE A 103 8.81 -2.14 3.33
N MET A 104 8.37 -1.61 2.19
CA MET A 104 9.26 -1.22 1.09
C MET A 104 10.20 -0.07 1.46
N GLY A 105 9.81 0.80 2.39
CA GLY A 105 10.70 1.82 2.97
C GLY A 105 11.80 1.19 3.82
N MET A 106 11.48 0.15 4.57
CA MET A 106 12.45 -0.61 5.38
C MET A 106 13.38 -1.50 4.52
N SER A 107 12.87 -2.09 3.43
CA SER A 107 13.69 -2.84 2.46
C SER A 107 14.59 -1.93 1.60
N ASN A 108 14.39 -0.61 1.62
CA ASN A 108 15.20 0.33 0.84
C ASN A 108 16.70 0.15 1.15
N PRO A 109 17.59 0.15 0.14
CA PRO A 109 19.04 -0.04 0.33
C PRO A 109 19.67 0.88 1.39
N ALA A 110 19.11 2.08 1.59
CA ALA A 110 19.61 3.01 2.60
C ALA A 110 19.31 2.58 4.04
N VAL A 111 18.24 1.80 4.24
CA VAL A 111 17.81 1.26 5.53
C VAL A 111 18.32 -0.16 5.73
N SER A 112 18.18 -1.03 4.72
CA SER A 112 18.57 -2.44 4.80
C SER A 112 20.07 -2.65 5.00
N ARG A 113 20.92 -1.73 4.51
CA ARG A 113 22.38 -1.77 4.72
C ARG A 113 22.83 -1.54 6.18
N LEU A 114 21.94 -1.08 7.07
CA LEU A 114 22.30 -0.67 8.43
C LEU A 114 22.44 -1.88 9.37
N THR A 115 23.39 -2.78 9.07
CA THR A 115 23.57 -4.08 9.73
C THR A 115 23.56 -4.01 11.26
N GLN A 116 24.33 -3.09 11.86
CA GLN A 116 24.38 -2.91 13.32
C GLN A 116 23.01 -2.57 13.95
N THR A 117 22.13 -1.91 13.19
CA THR A 117 20.78 -1.57 13.65
C THR A 117 19.88 -2.81 13.59
N TRP A 118 19.93 -3.53 12.46
CA TRP A 118 19.17 -4.76 12.27
C TRP A 118 19.59 -5.85 13.23
N GLU A 119 20.88 -6.02 13.50
CA GLU A 119 21.42 -6.99 14.47
C GLU A 119 20.84 -6.79 15.86
N LYS A 120 20.76 -5.53 16.33
CA LYS A 120 20.20 -5.15 17.64
C LYS A 120 18.67 -5.14 17.71
N LEU A 121 17.97 -5.30 16.59
CA LEU A 121 16.51 -5.44 16.60
C LEU A 121 16.11 -6.75 17.31
N PRO A 122 15.17 -6.73 18.28
CA PRO A 122 14.78 -7.95 18.96
C PRO A 122 14.24 -9.02 18.00
N SER A 123 14.56 -10.29 18.25
CA SER A 123 14.22 -11.42 17.39
C SER A 123 12.72 -11.51 17.05
N LYS A 124 11.84 -11.19 18.00
CA LYS A 124 10.38 -11.09 17.78
C LYS A 124 10.04 -10.17 16.61
N PHE A 125 10.67 -8.99 16.54
CA PHE A 125 10.40 -8.01 15.47
C PHE A 125 11.08 -8.37 14.15
N LYS A 126 12.25 -9.02 14.19
CA LYS A 126 12.85 -9.60 12.97
C LYS A 126 11.91 -10.62 12.32
N LYS A 127 11.29 -11.50 13.13
CA LYS A 127 10.32 -12.49 12.65
C LYS A 127 9.10 -11.83 12.00
N PHE A 128 8.49 -10.85 12.67
CA PHE A 128 7.37 -10.10 12.09
C PHE A 128 7.74 -9.40 10.78
N TYR A 129 8.91 -8.76 10.73
CA TYR A 129 9.38 -8.12 9.51
C TYR A 129 9.57 -9.11 8.36
N ALA A 130 10.19 -10.27 8.61
CA ALA A 130 10.35 -11.33 7.61
C ALA A 130 9.00 -11.88 7.11
N GLU A 131 8.03 -12.08 8.02
CA GLU A 131 6.67 -12.45 7.64
C GLU A 131 6.01 -11.39 6.74
N PHE A 132 6.18 -10.11 7.07
CA PHE A 132 5.64 -9.00 6.28
C PHE A 132 6.32 -8.88 4.91
N GLU A 133 7.64 -9.06 4.85
CA GLU A 133 8.41 -9.05 3.60
C GLU A 133 8.00 -10.21 2.68
N SER A 134 7.70 -11.39 3.23
CA SER A 134 7.19 -12.52 2.45
C SER A 134 5.85 -12.23 1.74
N MET A 135 5.04 -11.30 2.25
CA MET A 135 3.80 -10.88 1.57
C MET A 135 4.06 -10.07 0.29
N MET A 136 5.26 -9.51 0.12
CA MET A 136 5.68 -8.78 -1.07
C MET A 136 6.24 -9.68 -2.17
N ASP A 137 6.38 -10.99 -1.92
CA ASP A 137 6.99 -11.92 -2.86
C ASP A 137 6.36 -11.81 -4.26
N PRO A 138 7.13 -11.42 -5.30
CA PRO A 138 6.61 -11.29 -6.65
C PRO A 138 6.31 -12.64 -7.32
N SER A 139 6.75 -13.75 -6.73
CA SER A 139 6.60 -15.10 -7.27
C SER A 139 5.15 -15.43 -7.60
N ARG A 140 4.96 -16.15 -8.72
CA ARG A 140 3.65 -16.56 -9.24
C ARG A 140 2.66 -15.39 -9.33
N ASN A 141 3.15 -14.23 -9.79
CA ASN A 141 2.39 -12.97 -9.92
C ASN A 141 1.80 -12.47 -8.59
N HIS A 142 2.67 -12.28 -7.59
CA HIS A 142 2.28 -11.78 -6.26
C HIS A 142 1.20 -12.64 -5.58
N ARG A 143 1.33 -13.97 -5.66
CA ARG A 143 0.31 -14.92 -5.18
C ARG A 143 -0.04 -14.72 -3.70
N ALA A 144 0.95 -14.47 -2.84
CA ALA A 144 0.74 -14.29 -1.40
C ALA A 144 -0.20 -13.10 -1.10
N TYR A 145 0.07 -11.95 -1.72
CA TYR A 145 -0.79 -10.77 -1.66
C TYR A 145 -2.20 -11.06 -2.21
N ARG A 146 -2.30 -11.64 -3.41
CA ARG A 146 -3.59 -11.87 -4.07
C ARG A 146 -4.49 -12.79 -3.25
N LEU A 147 -3.95 -13.87 -2.70
CA LEU A 147 -4.70 -14.79 -1.82
C LEU A 147 -5.12 -14.14 -0.50
N THR A 148 -4.36 -13.16 -0.03
CA THR A 148 -4.71 -12.40 1.18
C THR A 148 -5.90 -11.49 0.90
N VAL A 149 -5.87 -10.71 -0.17
CA VAL A 149 -6.95 -9.78 -0.52
C VAL A 149 -8.28 -10.50 -0.76
N THR A 150 -8.27 -11.69 -1.37
CA THR A 150 -9.50 -12.46 -1.62
C THR A 150 -10.21 -12.94 -0.35
N LYS A 151 -9.55 -12.91 0.81
CA LYS A 151 -10.10 -13.37 2.09
C LYS A 151 -10.53 -12.23 3.00
N ILE A 152 -10.30 -10.99 2.59
CA ILE A 152 -10.58 -9.81 3.40
C ILE A 152 -11.88 -9.20 2.90
N GLU A 153 -12.78 -8.86 3.83
CA GLU A 153 -14.00 -8.12 3.53
C GLU A 153 -13.77 -6.60 3.56
N PRO A 154 -14.46 -5.81 2.72
CA PRO A 154 -14.46 -4.35 2.77
C PRO A 154 -14.73 -3.79 4.19
N PRO A 155 -14.27 -2.57 4.52
CA PRO A 155 -13.43 -1.67 3.71
C PRO A 155 -11.97 -2.14 3.62
N ILE A 156 -11.33 -1.95 2.45
CA ILE A 156 -9.92 -2.31 2.17
C ILE A 156 -9.28 -1.17 1.38
N ILE A 157 -8.04 -0.81 1.71
CA ILE A 157 -7.18 -0.02 0.82
C ILE A 157 -6.18 -0.98 0.16
N PRO A 158 -6.36 -1.34 -1.13
CA PRO A 158 -5.54 -2.34 -1.78
C PRO A 158 -4.14 -1.81 -2.11
N PHE A 159 -3.20 -2.70 -2.43
CA PHE A 159 -1.90 -2.33 -2.97
C PHE A 159 -2.05 -1.80 -4.40
N MET A 160 -2.26 -0.48 -4.53
CA MET A 160 -2.59 0.18 -5.80
C MET A 160 -1.53 -0.01 -6.90
N PRO A 161 -0.21 0.05 -6.62
CA PRO A 161 0.80 -0.18 -7.65
C PRO A 161 0.61 -1.49 -8.42
N LEU A 162 0.21 -2.58 -7.75
CA LEU A 162 -0.03 -3.86 -8.42
C LEU A 162 -1.32 -3.85 -9.25
N LEU A 163 -2.39 -3.21 -8.78
CA LEU A 163 -3.63 -3.07 -9.55
C LEU A 163 -3.42 -2.25 -10.84
N LEU A 164 -2.65 -1.16 -10.74
CA LEU A 164 -2.31 -0.36 -11.92
C LEU A 164 -1.40 -1.12 -12.87
N LYS A 165 -0.41 -1.86 -12.34
CA LYS A 165 0.42 -2.77 -13.14
C LYS A 165 -0.46 -3.73 -13.94
N ASP A 166 -1.43 -4.39 -13.31
CA ASP A 166 -2.36 -5.31 -13.99
C ASP A 166 -3.14 -4.62 -15.13
N MET A 167 -3.64 -3.40 -14.90
CA MET A 167 -4.35 -2.64 -15.94
C MET A 167 -3.43 -2.23 -17.09
N THR A 168 -2.20 -1.78 -16.81
CA THR A 168 -1.21 -1.42 -17.84
C THR A 168 -0.84 -2.64 -18.68
N PHE A 169 -0.51 -3.77 -18.07
CA PHE A 169 -0.21 -5.02 -18.80
C PHE A 169 -1.40 -5.49 -19.63
N SER A 170 -2.63 -5.39 -19.12
CA SER A 170 -3.83 -5.70 -19.91
C SER A 170 -3.99 -4.76 -21.09
N HIS A 171 -3.71 -3.46 -20.92
CA HIS A 171 -3.81 -2.47 -21.98
C HIS A 171 -2.77 -2.68 -23.08
N GLU A 172 -1.51 -2.88 -22.72
CA GLU A 172 -0.39 -3.04 -23.63
C GLU A 172 -0.38 -4.43 -24.31
N GLY A 173 -0.77 -5.47 -23.59
CA GLY A 173 -0.78 -6.84 -24.09
C GLY A 173 -1.96 -7.20 -24.99
N ASN A 174 -3.01 -6.37 -25.04
CA ASN A 174 -4.22 -6.66 -25.81
C ASN A 174 -4.58 -5.51 -26.75
N LYS A 175 -4.85 -5.81 -28.03
CA LYS A 175 -5.34 -4.80 -28.99
C LYS A 175 -6.73 -4.31 -28.58
N THR A 176 -6.95 -3.00 -28.68
CA THR A 176 -8.26 -2.37 -28.43
C THR A 176 -9.28 -2.70 -29.52
N PHE A 177 -8.80 -2.87 -30.77
CA PHE A 177 -9.62 -3.26 -31.91
C PHE A 177 -9.05 -4.52 -32.57
N ILE A 178 -9.93 -5.42 -32.97
CA ILE A 178 -9.65 -6.64 -33.75
C ILE A 178 -10.64 -6.63 -34.91
N ASP A 179 -10.15 -6.70 -36.14
CA ASP A 179 -10.97 -6.64 -37.36
C ASP A 179 -11.92 -5.42 -37.40
N ASN A 180 -11.41 -4.25 -37.01
CA ASN A 180 -12.16 -2.99 -36.85
C ASN A 180 -13.32 -3.02 -35.85
N MET A 181 -13.48 -4.09 -35.08
CA MET A 181 -14.45 -4.21 -34.00
C MET A 181 -13.79 -4.01 -32.64
N VAL A 182 -14.54 -3.46 -31.68
CA VAL A 182 -14.06 -3.29 -30.30
C VAL A 182 -13.80 -4.66 -29.68
N ASN A 183 -12.61 -4.85 -29.11
CA ASN A 183 -12.27 -6.05 -28.36
C ASN A 183 -12.92 -6.01 -26.97
N PHE A 184 -14.12 -6.57 -26.84
CA PHE A 184 -14.85 -6.61 -25.57
C PHE A 184 -14.20 -7.49 -24.50
N GLU A 185 -13.34 -8.45 -24.89
CA GLU A 185 -12.60 -9.27 -23.93
C GLU A 185 -11.61 -8.38 -23.15
N LYS A 186 -10.85 -7.53 -23.86
CA LYS A 186 -10.01 -6.50 -23.24
C LYS A 186 -10.83 -5.59 -22.32
N MET A 187 -11.98 -5.12 -22.78
CA MET A 187 -12.84 -4.23 -21.98
C MET A 187 -13.33 -4.91 -20.69
N ARG A 188 -13.66 -6.20 -20.75
CA ARG A 188 -14.10 -6.99 -19.59
C ARG A 188 -13.00 -7.14 -18.55
N VAL A 189 -11.77 -7.42 -18.96
CA VAL A 189 -10.61 -7.54 -18.07
C VAL A 189 -10.37 -6.22 -17.32
N ILE A 190 -10.33 -5.09 -18.03
CA ILE A 190 -10.16 -3.77 -17.41
C ILE A 190 -11.31 -3.46 -16.44
N ALA A 191 -12.56 -3.72 -16.86
CA ALA A 191 -13.73 -3.47 -16.02
C ALA A 191 -13.72 -4.30 -14.73
N ASN A 192 -13.20 -5.53 -14.75
CA ASN A 192 -13.08 -6.36 -13.56
C ASN A 192 -12.12 -5.76 -12.53
N THR A 193 -11.00 -5.17 -12.96
CA THR A 193 -10.08 -4.46 -12.05
C THR A 193 -10.76 -3.26 -11.41
N ILE A 194 -11.52 -2.46 -12.19
CA ILE A 194 -12.27 -1.31 -11.68
C ILE A 194 -13.34 -1.75 -10.66
N ARG A 195 -14.08 -2.83 -10.96
CA ARG A 195 -15.06 -3.41 -10.03
C ARG A 195 -14.42 -3.89 -8.73
N ALA A 196 -13.20 -4.46 -8.79
CA ALA A 196 -12.47 -4.85 -7.59
C ALA A 196 -12.14 -3.63 -6.71
N VAL A 197 -11.72 -2.51 -7.31
CA VAL A 197 -11.51 -1.25 -6.59
C VAL A 197 -12.82 -0.73 -6.00
N ARG A 198 -13.94 -0.82 -6.72
CA ARG A 198 -15.27 -0.47 -6.21
C ARG A 198 -15.65 -1.32 -5.01
N GLN A 199 -15.42 -2.63 -5.07
CA GLN A 199 -15.72 -3.55 -3.97
C GLN A 199 -14.90 -3.22 -2.73
N CYS A 200 -13.63 -2.86 -2.87
CA CYS A 200 -12.77 -2.47 -1.74
C CYS A 200 -13.35 -1.30 -0.91
N ARG A 201 -14.15 -0.43 -1.54
CA ARG A 201 -14.79 0.75 -0.95
C ARG A 201 -16.31 0.64 -0.80
N SER A 202 -16.86 -0.57 -0.84
CA SER A 202 -18.31 -0.79 -0.71
C SER A 202 -18.86 -0.55 0.70
N GLN A 203 -17.98 -0.48 1.70
CA GLN A 203 -18.31 -0.14 3.09
C GLN A 203 -17.46 1.05 3.56
N PRO A 204 -17.98 1.90 4.48
CA PRO A 204 -17.20 2.98 5.05
C PRO A 204 -16.15 2.47 6.02
N PHE A 205 -15.02 3.17 6.12
CA PHE A 205 -14.05 2.97 7.20
C PHE A 205 -14.51 3.72 8.46
N SER A 206 -14.68 3.03 9.59
CA SER A 206 -15.18 3.61 10.85
C SER A 206 -14.37 3.20 12.08
N LYS A 207 -14.43 4.00 13.16
CA LYS A 207 -13.78 3.71 14.46
C LYS A 207 -14.23 2.40 15.09
N SER A 208 -15.45 1.93 14.82
CA SER A 208 -15.99 0.73 15.44
C SER A 208 -15.38 -0.57 14.91
N GLN A 209 -14.64 -0.53 13.80
CA GLN A 209 -13.98 -1.70 13.21
C GLN A 209 -12.57 -1.96 13.79
N ILE A 210 -12.16 -1.19 14.80
CA ILE A 210 -10.93 -1.42 15.56
C ILE A 210 -11.15 -2.65 16.46
N LEU A 211 -10.79 -3.84 15.97
CA LEU A 211 -10.86 -5.07 16.75
C LEU A 211 -10.11 -4.93 18.10
N PRO A 212 -10.56 -5.62 19.17
CA PRO A 212 -9.82 -5.65 20.43
C PRO A 212 -8.49 -6.37 20.23
N SER A 213 -7.39 -5.66 20.54
CA SER A 213 -6.02 -6.13 20.81
C SER A 213 -5.53 -7.36 20.02
N GLY A 214 -4.91 -7.11 18.87
CA GLY A 214 -3.91 -8.01 18.28
C GLY A 214 -2.63 -8.07 19.13
N PRO A 215 -1.67 -8.96 18.83
CA PRO A 215 -0.46 -9.23 19.65
C PRO A 215 0.55 -8.07 19.76
N PHE A 216 0.17 -6.89 19.29
CA PHE A 216 0.95 -5.65 19.24
C PHE A 216 0.47 -4.55 20.19
N SER A 217 -0.66 -4.75 20.89
CA SER A 217 -1.09 -3.92 22.04
C SER A 217 -0.10 -3.98 23.18
#